data_AF-A0A3E2THC6-F1
#
_entry.id   AF-A0A3E2THC6-F1
#
_cell.length_a   1.000
_cell.length_b   1.000
_cell.length_c   1.000
_cell.angle_alpha   90.00
_cell.angle_beta   90.00
_cell.angle_gamma   90.00
#
_symmetry.space_group_name_H-M   'P 1'
#
loop_
_entity.id
_entity.type
_entity.pdbx_description
1 polymer ?
#
loop_
_entity_poly.entity_id
_entity_poly.type
_entity_poly.pdbx_seq_one_letter_code
_entity_poly.pdbx_strand_id
1 'polypeptide(L)'
;MSDNKKFFYNEAKVLIIILLSILGFLFVKKANFLAFAIITSIVFYLAIIFIESNNLKFSKHILNIILAFYNVISLLFMVQYFISGIDEVKIYEIFLHPFINDGVYKIEYIVWIFIYTLFLLIIQSSKLEFSGENYER
;
A
#
# COMPACT_ATOMS: atom_id res chain seq x y z
N MET A 1 18.98 26.16 -3.29
CA MET A 1 18.25 25.54 -2.17
C MET A 1 19.24 24.65 -1.43
N SER A 2 19.34 24.71 -0.10
CA SER A 2 20.29 23.84 0.62
C SER A 2 19.88 22.36 0.47
N ASP A 3 20.85 21.45 0.49
CA ASP A 3 20.61 20.02 0.30
C ASP A 3 19.59 19.46 1.30
N ASN A 4 19.64 19.93 2.55
CA ASN A 4 18.66 19.57 3.59
C ASN A 4 17.24 20.05 3.26
N LYS A 5 17.08 21.25 2.68
CA LYS A 5 15.76 21.75 2.26
C LYS A 5 15.21 20.93 1.10
N LYS A 6 16.06 20.52 0.15
CA LYS A 6 15.69 19.68 -0.99
C LYS A 6 15.27 18.28 -0.54
N PHE A 7 16.02 17.69 0.38
CA PHE A 7 15.68 16.41 0.97
C PHE A 7 14.32 16.44 1.68
N PHE A 8 14.10 17.41 2.57
CA PHE A 8 12.83 17.58 3.28
C PHE A 8 11.65 17.80 2.32
N TYR A 9 11.84 18.61 1.28
CA TYR A 9 10.83 18.85 0.27
C TYR A 9 10.43 17.56 -0.47
N ASN A 10 11.40 16.72 -0.82
CA ASN A 10 11.14 15.44 -1.47
C ASN A 10 10.40 14.45 -0.55
N GLU A 11 10.77 14.37 0.73
CA GLU A 11 10.04 13.58 1.74
C GLU A 11 8.58 14.05 1.84
N ALA A 12 8.35 15.35 2.06
CA ALA A 12 7.00 15.91 2.19
C ALA A 12 6.15 15.63 0.94
N LYS A 13 6.75 15.78 -0.26
CA LYS A 13 6.07 15.54 -1.53
C LYS A 13 5.56 14.10 -1.64
N VAL A 14 6.38 13.12 -1.28
CA VAL A 14 5.98 11.71 -1.33
C VAL A 14 4.91 11.40 -0.29
N LEU A 15 5.05 11.91 0.93
CA LEU A 15 4.06 11.70 1.98
C LEU A 15 2.69 12.26 1.59
N ILE A 16 2.65 13.44 0.96
CA ILE A 16 1.41 14.03 0.43
C ILE A 16 0.80 13.13 -0.63
N ILE A 17 1.62 12.58 -1.55
CA ILE A 17 1.14 11.66 -2.59
C ILE A 17 0.54 10.40 -1.94
N ILE A 18 1.24 9.78 -0.99
CA ILE A 18 0.76 8.59 -0.27
C ILE A 18 -0.58 8.89 0.43
N LEU A 19 -0.67 10.02 1.15
CA LEU A 19 -1.86 10.40 1.88
C LEU A 19 -3.04 10.65 0.94
N LEU A 20 -2.82 11.38 -0.17
CA LEU A 20 -3.86 11.66 -1.18
C LEU A 20 -4.33 10.38 -1.87
N SER A 21 -3.42 9.45 -2.17
CA SER A 21 -3.76 8.16 -2.77
C SER A 21 -4.68 7.32 -1.87
N ILE A 22 -4.48 7.34 -0.56
CA ILE A 22 -5.32 6.61 0.40
C ILE A 22 -6.64 7.34 0.62
N LEU A 23 -6.59 8.62 0.96
CA LEU A 23 -7.79 9.42 1.25
C LEU A 23 -8.68 9.62 0.02
N GLY A 24 -8.12 9.59 -1.19
CA GLY A 24 -8.87 9.75 -2.43
C GLY A 24 -9.98 8.70 -2.60
N PHE A 25 -9.80 7.48 -2.08
CA PHE A 25 -10.83 6.45 -2.09
C PHE A 25 -12.10 6.84 -1.32
N LEU A 26 -12.03 7.79 -0.38
CA LEU A 26 -13.20 8.30 0.35
C LEU A 26 -14.06 9.25 -0.49
N PHE A 27 -13.50 9.86 -1.54
CA PHE A 27 -14.15 10.91 -2.33
C PHE A 27 -14.51 10.46 -3.75
N VAL A 28 -14.00 9.31 -4.20
CA VAL A 28 -14.24 8.79 -5.54
C VAL A 28 -15.66 8.22 -5.62
N LYS A 29 -16.35 8.49 -6.73
CA LYS A 29 -17.66 7.86 -7.00
C LYS A 29 -17.49 6.37 -7.25
N LYS A 30 -18.40 5.54 -6.73
CA LYS A 30 -18.43 4.07 -6.89
C LYS A 30 -18.13 3.57 -8.31
N ALA A 31 -18.69 4.23 -9.33
CA ALA A 31 -18.47 3.88 -10.74
C ALA A 31 -17.00 4.01 -11.20
N ASN A 32 -16.20 4.84 -10.54
CA ASN A 32 -14.82 5.15 -10.91
C ASN A 32 -13.79 4.45 -9.99
N PHE A 33 -14.23 3.60 -9.06
CA PHE A 33 -13.32 2.95 -8.10
C PHE A 33 -12.23 2.13 -8.77
N LEU A 34 -12.59 1.33 -9.79
CA LEU A 34 -11.62 0.52 -10.52
C LEU A 34 -10.55 1.37 -11.20
N ALA A 35 -10.98 2.44 -11.90
CA ALA A 35 -10.07 3.37 -12.55
C ALA A 35 -9.14 4.04 -11.53
N PHE A 36 -9.70 4.46 -10.38
CA PHE A 36 -8.92 5.07 -9.31
C PHE A 36 -7.94 4.09 -8.65
N ALA A 37 -8.32 2.83 -8.49
CA ALA A 37 -7.45 1.79 -7.97
C ALA A 37 -6.25 1.53 -8.90
N ILE A 38 -6.49 1.45 -10.21
CA ILE A 38 -5.42 1.30 -11.22
C ILE A 38 -4.46 2.50 -11.19
N ILE A 39 -5.00 3.73 -11.18
CA ILE A 39 -4.19 4.94 -11.11
C ILE A 39 -3.38 4.96 -9.81
N THR A 40 -3.99 4.62 -8.69
CA THR A 40 -3.33 4.59 -7.37
C THR A 40 -2.22 3.54 -7.33
N SER A 41 -2.42 2.37 -7.95
CA SER A 41 -1.36 1.38 -8.13
C SER A 41 -0.20 1.94 -8.96
N ILE A 42 -0.46 2.65 -10.07
CA ILE A 42 0.64 3.27 -10.83
C ILE A 42 1.38 4.30 -9.97
N VAL A 43 0.64 5.13 -9.22
CA VAL A 43 1.21 6.16 -8.35
C VAL A 43 2.09 5.56 -7.26
N PHE A 44 1.66 4.50 -6.56
CA PHE A 44 2.46 3.87 -5.52
C PHE A 44 3.73 3.21 -6.07
N TYR A 45 3.64 2.57 -7.23
CA TYR A 45 4.81 2.00 -7.89
C TYR A 45 5.85 3.09 -8.25
N LEU A 46 5.39 4.21 -8.82
CA LEU A 46 6.26 5.35 -9.12
C LEU A 46 6.80 6.02 -7.84
N ALA A 47 6.02 6.08 -6.77
CA ALA A 47 6.46 6.61 -5.48
C ALA A 47 7.61 5.78 -4.91
N ILE A 48 7.57 4.44 -5.01
CA ILE A 48 8.67 3.56 -4.61
C ILE A 48 9.94 3.86 -5.40
N ILE A 49 9.83 3.95 -6.74
CA ILE A 49 10.98 4.30 -7.58
C ILE A 49 11.58 5.65 -7.14
N PHE A 50 10.73 6.67 -6.95
CA PHE A 50 11.16 8.00 -6.55
C PHE A 50 11.82 8.02 -5.15
N ILE A 51 11.24 7.31 -4.17
CA ILE A 51 11.79 7.16 -2.82
C ILE A 51 13.21 6.57 -2.88
N GLU A 52 13.37 5.51 -3.66
CA GLU A 52 14.63 4.80 -3.81
C GLU A 52 15.68 5.67 -4.51
N SER A 53 15.31 6.34 -5.61
CA SER A 53 16.21 7.24 -6.35
C SER A 53 16.67 8.45 -5.53
N ASN A 54 15.93 8.84 -4.49
CA ASN A 54 16.26 9.99 -3.64
C ASN A 54 16.68 9.60 -2.21
N ASN A 55 16.82 8.29 -1.91
CA ASN A 55 17.17 7.75 -0.59
C ASN A 55 16.29 8.31 0.56
N LEU A 56 14.98 8.40 0.34
CA LEU A 56 14.01 8.98 1.27
C LEU A 56 13.61 7.98 2.36
N LYS A 57 14.42 7.89 3.42
CA LYS A 57 14.27 6.89 4.48
C LYS A 57 12.93 6.99 5.21
N PHE A 58 12.47 8.21 5.50
CA PHE A 58 11.25 8.38 6.31
C PHE A 58 10.01 7.96 5.52
N SER A 59 9.86 8.44 4.29
CA SER A 59 8.78 8.02 3.39
C SER A 59 8.79 6.52 3.11
N LYS A 60 9.98 5.92 2.95
CA LYS A 60 10.12 4.45 2.78
C LYS A 60 9.52 3.69 3.97
N HIS A 61 9.86 4.08 5.19
CA HIS A 61 9.33 3.42 6.39
C HIS A 61 7.81 3.58 6.52
N ILE A 62 7.30 4.79 6.32
CA ILE A 62 5.86 5.05 6.37
C ILE A 62 5.11 4.24 5.31
N LEU A 63 5.60 4.21 4.08
CA LEU A 63 4.99 3.43 3.00
C LEU A 63 4.98 1.94 3.33
N ASN A 64 6.10 1.40 3.82
CA ASN A 64 6.18 -0.02 4.20
C ASN A 64 5.21 -0.40 5.32
N ILE A 65 5.05 0.46 6.33
CA ILE A 65 4.07 0.24 7.40
C ILE A 65 2.65 0.19 6.82
N ILE A 66 2.30 1.13 5.96
CA ILE A 66 0.99 1.19 5.31
C ILE A 66 0.75 -0.06 4.45
N LEU A 67 1.71 -0.44 3.61
CA LEU A 67 1.60 -1.61 2.74
C LEU A 67 1.45 -2.90 3.56
N ALA A 68 2.26 -3.09 4.59
CA ALA A 68 2.18 -4.24 5.48
C ALA A 68 0.85 -4.29 6.22
N PHE A 69 0.36 -3.14 6.70
CA PHE A 69 -0.93 -3.04 7.38
C PHE A 69 -2.08 -3.45 6.46
N TYR A 70 -2.16 -2.90 5.25
CA TYR A 70 -3.19 -3.28 4.27
C TYR A 70 -3.04 -4.74 3.80
N ASN A 71 -1.82 -5.25 3.69
CA ASN A 71 -1.58 -6.65 3.33
C ASN A 71 -2.11 -7.61 4.41
N VAL A 72 -1.78 -7.37 5.68
CA VAL A 72 -2.23 -8.19 6.80
C VAL A 72 -3.75 -8.10 6.96
N ILE A 73 -4.34 -6.89 6.91
CA ILE A 73 -5.79 -6.72 7.05
C ILE A 73 -6.55 -7.42 5.92
N SER A 74 -6.09 -7.29 4.68
CA SER A 74 -6.75 -7.97 3.54
C SER A 74 -6.62 -9.49 3.65
N LEU A 75 -5.47 -10.02 4.11
CA LEU A 75 -5.30 -11.44 4.36
C LEU A 75 -6.24 -11.95 5.45
N LEU A 76 -6.27 -11.31 6.62
CA LEU A 76 -7.14 -11.70 7.73
C LEU A 76 -8.62 -11.66 7.32
N PHE A 77 -9.02 -10.62 6.59
CA PHE A 77 -10.37 -10.51 6.03
C PHE A 77 -10.69 -11.69 5.11
N MET A 78 -9.81 -12.02 4.16
CA MET A 78 -10.03 -13.14 3.23
C MET A 78 -10.15 -14.48 3.97
N VAL A 79 -9.25 -14.74 4.94
CA VAL A 79 -9.30 -15.96 5.75
C VAL A 79 -10.65 -16.08 6.47
N GLN A 80 -11.12 -15.00 7.09
CA GLN A 80 -12.41 -15.00 7.78
C GLN A 80 -13.58 -15.18 6.81
N TYR A 81 -13.57 -14.43 5.70
CA TYR A 81 -14.60 -14.49 4.67
C TYR A 81 -14.79 -15.90 4.10
N PHE A 82 -13.70 -16.64 3.86
CA PHE A 82 -13.76 -17.98 3.27
C PHE A 82 -13.98 -19.11 4.28
N ILE A 83 -13.52 -18.97 5.53
CA ILE A 83 -13.58 -20.06 6.53
C ILE A 83 -14.82 -19.98 7.42
N SER A 84 -15.12 -18.78 7.94
CA SER A 84 -16.10 -18.62 9.03
C SER A 84 -17.42 -17.98 8.57
N GLY A 85 -17.50 -17.52 7.32
CA GLY A 85 -18.56 -16.61 6.88
C GLY A 85 -18.31 -15.18 7.40
N ILE A 86 -19.16 -14.23 6.98
CA ILE A 86 -19.04 -12.83 7.41
C ILE A 86 -19.66 -12.69 8.80
N ASP A 87 -18.94 -13.10 9.84
CA ASP A 87 -19.19 -12.54 11.16
C ASP A 87 -18.78 -11.06 11.12
N GLU A 88 -19.71 -10.15 11.41
CA GLU A 88 -19.55 -8.68 11.33
C GLU A 88 -18.46 -8.16 12.28
N VAL A 89 -17.20 -8.36 11.92
CA VAL A 89 -16.08 -7.79 12.66
C VAL A 89 -15.93 -6.34 12.21
N LYS A 90 -16.43 -5.42 13.05
CA LYS A 90 -16.39 -3.95 12.88
C LYS A 90 -15.02 -3.38 12.46
N ILE A 91 -13.93 -4.09 12.75
CA ILE A 91 -12.58 -3.65 12.37
C ILE A 91 -12.41 -3.59 10.84
N TYR A 92 -12.94 -4.56 10.10
CA TYR A 92 -12.81 -4.58 8.64
C TYR A 92 -13.71 -3.54 8.00
N GLU A 93 -14.88 -3.29 8.57
CA GLU A 93 -15.78 -2.23 8.10
C GLU A 93 -15.10 -0.87 8.12
N ILE A 94 -14.24 -0.60 9.11
CA ILE A 94 -13.51 0.67 9.21
C ILE A 94 -12.39 0.76 8.17
N PHE A 95 -11.52 -0.25 8.10
CA PHE A 95 -10.31 -0.17 7.29
C PHE A 95 -10.52 -0.52 5.81
N LEU A 96 -11.52 -1.35 5.52
CA LEU A 96 -11.91 -1.74 4.17
C LEU A 96 -13.19 -1.03 3.73
N HIS A 97 -13.72 -0.07 4.51
CA HIS A 97 -14.90 0.74 4.17
C HIS A 97 -14.96 1.17 2.71
N PRO A 98 -13.88 1.71 2.12
CA PRO A 98 -13.96 2.19 0.73
C PRO A 98 -14.27 1.06 -0.26
N PHE A 99 -14.00 -0.19 0.09
CA PHE A 99 -14.21 -1.37 -0.75
C PHE A 99 -15.52 -2.11 -0.45
N ILE A 100 -16.37 -1.54 0.42
CA ILE A 100 -17.71 -2.04 0.74
C ILE A 100 -18.72 -1.31 -0.14
N ASN A 101 -19.61 -2.06 -0.78
CA ASN A 101 -20.67 -1.52 -1.62
C ASN A 101 -22.03 -1.97 -1.12
N ASP A 102 -22.81 -1.05 -0.54
CA ASP A 102 -24.18 -1.29 -0.09
C ASP A 102 -24.28 -2.47 0.90
N GLY A 103 -23.31 -2.55 1.83
CA GLY A 103 -23.22 -3.63 2.82
C GLY A 103 -22.57 -4.92 2.30
N VAL A 104 -22.23 -4.99 1.02
CA VAL A 104 -21.56 -6.16 0.40
C VAL A 104 -20.09 -5.85 0.15
N TYR A 105 -19.21 -6.69 0.69
CA TYR A 105 -17.78 -6.63 0.41
C TYR A 105 -17.50 -7.02 -1.04
N LYS A 106 -16.83 -6.15 -1.80
CA LYS A 106 -16.34 -6.51 -3.13
C LYS A 106 -14.99 -7.20 -3.01
N ILE A 107 -15.03 -8.52 -2.86
CA ILE A 107 -13.87 -9.36 -2.58
C ILE A 107 -12.74 -9.18 -3.60
N GLU A 108 -13.06 -8.86 -4.85
CA GLU A 108 -12.08 -8.66 -5.93
C GLU A 108 -11.11 -7.51 -5.62
N TYR A 109 -11.60 -6.42 -5.02
CA TYR A 109 -10.75 -5.28 -4.63
C TYR A 109 -9.87 -5.63 -3.44
N ILE A 110 -10.36 -6.44 -2.51
CA ILE A 110 -9.60 -6.86 -1.32
C ILE A 110 -8.48 -7.82 -1.72
N VAL A 111 -8.76 -8.76 -2.62
CA VAL A 111 -7.76 -9.63 -3.24
C VAL A 111 -6.74 -8.79 -4.01
N TRP A 112 -7.18 -7.78 -4.77
CA TRP A 112 -6.27 -6.87 -5.48
C TRP A 112 -5.34 -6.13 -4.51
N ILE A 113 -5.87 -5.57 -3.41
CA ILE A 113 -5.06 -4.90 -2.37
C ILE A 113 -4.03 -5.87 -1.80
N PHE A 114 -4.43 -7.10 -1.46
CA PHE A 114 -3.52 -8.10 -0.93
C PHE A 114 -2.37 -8.41 -1.90
N ILE A 115 -2.68 -8.79 -3.14
CA ILE A 115 -1.68 -9.15 -4.15
C ILE A 115 -0.76 -7.95 -4.43
N TYR A 116 -1.35 -6.77 -4.60
CA TYR A 116 -0.61 -5.57 -4.96
C TYR A 116 0.31 -5.09 -3.84
N THR A 117 -0.17 -5.06 -2.59
CA THR A 117 0.67 -4.70 -1.43
C THR A 117 1.79 -5.71 -1.21
N LEU A 118 1.53 -7.01 -1.39
CA LEU A 118 2.55 -8.05 -1.33
C LEU A 118 3.63 -7.84 -2.41
N PHE A 119 3.20 -7.60 -3.65
CA PHE A 119 4.10 -7.31 -4.77
C PHE A 119 5.01 -6.11 -4.48
N LEU A 120 4.44 -5.01 -3.97
CA LEU A 120 5.22 -3.82 -3.61
C LEU A 120 6.17 -4.04 -2.44
N LEU A 121 5.79 -4.84 -1.44
CA LEU A 121 6.67 -5.21 -0.33
C LEU A 121 7.86 -6.06 -0.82
N ILE A 122 7.61 -7.01 -1.74
CA ILE A 122 8.67 -7.82 -2.35
C ILE A 122 9.65 -6.95 -3.13
N ILE A 123 9.18 -5.99 -3.94
CA ILE A 123 10.07 -5.06 -4.67
C ILE A 123 10.96 -4.27 -3.71
N GLN A 124 10.42 -3.87 -2.56
CA GLN A 124 11.17 -3.09 -1.58
C GLN A 124 12.11 -3.95 -0.73
N SER A 125 11.85 -5.25 -0.59
CA SER A 125 12.69 -6.19 0.16
C SER A 125 13.73 -6.91 -0.68
N SER A 126 13.47 -7.19 -1.97
CA SER A 126 14.37 -7.94 -2.87
C SER A 126 15.64 -7.19 -3.29
N LYS A 127 15.78 -5.92 -2.86
CA LYS A 127 17.05 -5.19 -2.87
C LYS A 127 17.91 -5.43 -1.62
N LEU A 128 17.49 -6.31 -0.70
CA LEU A 128 18.44 -6.99 0.18
C LEU A 128 19.34 -7.79 -0.73
N GLU A 129 20.54 -7.26 -1.00
CA GLU A 129 21.64 -8.03 -1.54
C GLU A 129 21.66 -9.36 -0.78
N PHE A 130 21.38 -10.46 -1.49
CA PHE A 130 22.08 -11.70 -1.19
C PHE A 130 23.55 -11.42 -1.50
N SER A 131 24.20 -10.63 -0.65
CA SER A 131 25.62 -10.78 -0.41
C SER A 131 25.72 -12.20 0.12
N GLY A 132 25.87 -13.14 -0.83
CA GLY A 132 26.32 -14.46 -0.48
C GLY A 132 27.52 -14.23 0.39
N GLU A 133 27.48 -14.75 1.61
CA GLU A 133 28.66 -14.86 2.43
C GLU A 133 29.68 -15.58 1.56
N ASN A 134 30.61 -14.81 0.98
CA ASN A 134 31.85 -15.32 0.49
C ASN A 134 32.60 -15.79 1.73
N TYR A 135 32.20 -16.94 2.25
CA TYR A 135 33.09 -17.79 3.01
C TYR A 135 34.10 -18.34 2.00
N GLU A 136 35.04 -17.48 1.61
CA GLU A 136 36.29 -17.90 1.00
C GLU A 136 36.91 -18.91 1.99
N ARG A 137 36.88 -20.18 1.59
CA ARG A 137 37.71 -21.25 2.15
C ARG A 137 38.95 -21.39 1.30
#